data_AF-A0A6L8IAJ4-F1
#
_entry.id   AF-A0A6L8IAJ4-F1
#
_cell.length_a   1.000
_cell.length_b   1.000
_cell.length_c   1.000
_cell.angle_alpha   90.00
_cell.angle_beta   90.00
_cell.angle_gamma   90.00
#
_symmetry.space_group_name_H-M   'P 1'
#
loop_
_entity.id
_entity.type
_entity.pdbx_description
1 polymer ?
#
loop_
_entity_poly.entity_id
_entity_poly.type
_entity_poly.pdbx_seq_one_letter_code
_entity_poly.pdbx_strand_id
1 'polypeptide(L)'
;MPGWPPPQGVRIPLREFHGVPARPRQAAEAVTVPIMHAEETDIFVSGGGIAGLVAALGLADAGLSVTLADPAPPPAGDNCGDLRSTAFLEPSRRQLEAIGIWNALGDVATPLEVLCVANCMGDPPWIETERSFRAADLGIPALGWNLPNA
;
A
#
# COMPACT_ATOMS: atom_id res chain seq x y z
N MET A 1 1.66 -3.45 -32.72
CA MET A 1 1.53 -3.21 -31.27
C MET A 1 0.79 -1.89 -31.10
N PRO A 2 -0.45 -1.87 -30.59
CA PRO A 2 -1.15 -0.61 -30.33
C PRO A 2 -0.50 0.11 -29.14
N GLY A 3 -0.25 1.41 -29.28
CA GLY A 3 0.45 2.25 -28.30
C GLY A 3 -0.36 2.46 -27.01
N TRP A 4 0.37 2.57 -25.90
CA TRP A 4 -0.18 2.84 -24.57
C TRP A 4 -0.71 4.28 -24.46
N PRO A 5 -1.90 4.52 -23.90
CA PRO A 5 -2.40 5.88 -23.66
C PRO A 5 -1.61 6.55 -22.52
N PRO A 6 -1.33 7.86 -22.60
CA PRO A 6 -0.53 8.56 -21.59
C PRO A 6 -1.17 8.49 -20.19
N PRO A 7 -0.38 8.32 -19.12
CA PRO A 7 -0.90 8.27 -17.76
C PRO A 7 -1.56 9.60 -17.39
N GLN A 8 -2.79 9.53 -16.86
CA GLN A 8 -3.50 10.69 -16.36
C GLN A 8 -3.20 10.85 -14.86
N GLY A 9 -2.35 11.81 -14.52
CA GLY A 9 -2.00 12.10 -13.12
C GLY A 9 -3.17 12.72 -12.36
N VAL A 10 -3.48 12.17 -11.18
CA VAL A 10 -4.42 12.78 -10.22
C VAL A 10 -3.65 13.81 -9.39
N ARG A 11 -4.08 15.08 -9.40
CA ARG A 11 -3.46 16.15 -8.58
C ARG A 11 -4.21 16.31 -7.26
N ILE A 12 -3.51 16.17 -6.14
CA ILE A 12 -4.02 16.47 -4.80
C ILE A 12 -3.53 17.89 -4.42
N PRO A 13 -4.41 18.87 -4.15
CA PRO A 13 -4.00 20.26 -3.93
C PRO A 13 -3.35 20.49 -2.55
N LEU A 14 -2.22 21.20 -2.52
CA LEU A 14 -1.45 21.63 -1.33
C LEU A 14 -1.93 22.99 -0.78
N ARG A 15 -1.77 23.22 0.54
CA ARG A 15 -1.70 24.54 1.18
C ARG A 15 -0.24 24.84 1.53
N GLU A 16 0.24 26.06 1.25
CA GLU A 16 1.65 26.45 1.28
C GLU A 16 2.31 26.38 2.68
N PHE A 17 3.56 25.89 2.77
CA PHE A 17 4.53 26.40 3.75
C PHE A 17 6.00 26.15 3.39
N HIS A 18 6.86 27.02 3.92
CA HIS A 18 8.29 27.21 3.58
C HIS A 18 9.24 26.39 4.47
N GLY A 19 10.30 25.83 3.85
CA GLY A 19 11.63 25.69 4.46
C GLY A 19 12.12 24.28 4.81
N VAL A 20 12.83 23.61 3.89
CA VAL A 20 13.75 22.50 4.19
C VAL A 20 15.01 22.62 3.32
N PRO A 21 16.24 22.68 3.89
CA PRO A 21 17.45 22.80 3.09
C PRO A 21 17.94 21.44 2.56
N ALA A 22 18.28 21.39 1.27
CA ALA A 22 18.77 20.19 0.58
C ALA A 22 20.27 19.90 0.84
N ARG A 23 20.62 18.62 0.94
CA ARG A 23 22.01 18.11 1.11
C ARG A 23 22.61 17.74 -0.26
N PRO A 24 23.92 17.92 -0.52
CA PRO A 24 24.48 17.68 -1.86
C PRO A 24 24.57 16.18 -2.17
N ARG A 25 24.03 15.75 -3.32
CA ARG A 25 24.18 14.40 -3.89
C ARG A 25 25.44 14.35 -4.77
N GLN A 26 26.29 13.35 -4.56
CA GLN A 26 27.43 13.04 -5.44
C GLN A 26 26.94 12.25 -6.68
N ALA A 27 27.46 12.59 -7.85
CA ALA A 27 26.93 12.18 -9.15
C ALA A 27 27.34 10.75 -9.56
N ALA A 28 26.38 9.97 -10.05
CA ALA A 28 26.60 8.80 -10.88
C ALA A 28 26.13 9.12 -12.32
N GLU A 29 26.93 8.77 -13.33
CA GLU A 29 26.72 9.08 -14.75
C GLU A 29 25.45 8.42 -15.30
N ALA A 30 24.58 9.20 -15.94
CA ALA A 30 23.24 8.81 -16.35
C ALA A 30 23.11 8.64 -17.88
N VAL A 31 22.49 7.53 -18.30
CA VAL A 31 21.93 7.35 -19.64
C VAL A 31 20.77 8.34 -19.80
N THR A 32 20.85 9.26 -20.75
CA THR A 32 19.83 10.31 -20.96
C THR A 32 18.77 9.84 -21.94
N VAL A 33 17.55 9.61 -21.43
CA VAL A 33 16.33 9.46 -22.23
C VAL A 33 15.65 10.83 -22.27
N PRO A 34 15.23 11.37 -23.43
CA PRO A 34 14.65 12.72 -23.50
C PRO A 34 13.32 12.78 -22.75
N ILE A 35 13.30 13.47 -21.61
CA ILE A 35 12.09 13.70 -20.81
C ILE A 35 11.35 14.91 -21.40
N MET A 36 10.16 14.70 -21.95
CA MET A 36 9.39 15.78 -22.62
C MET A 36 8.67 16.75 -21.67
N HIS A 37 8.70 16.55 -20.35
CA HIS A 37 8.45 17.56 -19.31
C HIS A 37 8.83 16.92 -17.97
N ALA A 38 9.92 17.37 -17.33
CA ALA A 38 10.21 16.95 -15.96
C ALA A 38 9.32 17.78 -15.03
N GLU A 39 8.27 17.18 -14.47
CA GLU A 39 7.57 17.81 -13.34
C GLU A 39 8.45 17.66 -12.09
N GLU A 40 8.66 18.76 -11.38
CA GLU A 40 9.46 18.79 -10.15
C GLU A 40 8.59 18.27 -8.99
N THR A 41 9.10 17.30 -8.23
CA THR A 41 8.41 16.68 -7.08
C THR A 41 9.43 16.35 -6.01
N ASP A 42 9.05 16.42 -4.74
CA ASP A 42 9.93 16.07 -3.62
C ASP A 42 10.25 14.57 -3.61
N ILE A 43 9.24 13.75 -3.89
CA ILE A 43 9.33 12.28 -3.90
C ILE A 43 8.68 11.69 -5.16
N PHE A 44 9.40 10.78 -5.81
CA PHE A 44 8.86 9.93 -6.86
C PHE A 44 8.69 8.49 -6.34
N VAL A 45 7.46 7.97 -6.37
CA VAL A 45 7.12 6.60 -5.99
C VAL A 45 6.88 5.78 -7.26
N SER A 46 7.72 4.77 -7.47
CA SER A 46 7.59 3.82 -8.59
C SER A 46 6.85 2.57 -8.11
N GLY A 47 5.57 2.46 -8.46
CA GLY A 47 4.68 1.36 -8.10
C GLY A 47 3.45 1.81 -7.30
N GLY A 48 2.28 1.44 -7.78
CA GLY A 48 0.94 1.71 -7.25
C GLY A 48 0.30 0.52 -6.53
N GLY A 49 1.11 -0.43 -6.06
CA GLY A 49 0.67 -1.43 -5.10
C GLY A 49 0.41 -0.82 -3.72
N ILE A 50 -0.10 -1.64 -2.79
CA ILE A 50 -0.48 -1.21 -1.42
C ILE A 50 0.62 -0.40 -0.73
N ALA A 51 1.87 -0.89 -0.75
CA ALA A 51 2.98 -0.19 -0.11
C ALA A 51 3.28 1.18 -0.76
N GLY A 52 3.23 1.25 -2.09
CA GLY A 52 3.49 2.49 -2.83
C GLY A 52 2.39 3.53 -2.61
N LEU A 53 1.12 3.11 -2.64
CA LEU A 53 -0.03 3.97 -2.34
C LEU A 53 0.02 4.49 -0.91
N VAL A 54 0.25 3.62 0.08
CA VAL A 54 0.34 4.02 1.50
C VAL A 54 1.52 4.97 1.73
N ALA A 55 2.67 4.69 1.11
CA ALA A 55 3.83 5.58 1.20
C ALA A 55 3.55 6.94 0.56
N ALA A 56 2.96 6.97 -0.65
CA ALA A 56 2.63 8.20 -1.33
C ALA A 56 1.63 9.05 -0.54
N LEU A 57 0.58 8.42 0.00
CA LEU A 57 -0.42 9.09 0.82
C LEU A 57 0.16 9.59 2.14
N GLY A 58 0.98 8.78 2.82
CA GLY A 58 1.62 9.22 4.07
C GLY A 58 2.64 10.34 3.89
N LEU A 59 3.38 10.35 2.78
CA LEU A 59 4.31 11.43 2.46
C LEU A 59 3.58 12.71 2.01
N ALA A 60 2.48 12.57 1.29
CA ALA A 60 1.61 13.68 0.93
C ALA A 60 0.90 14.28 2.16
N ASP A 61 0.45 13.45 3.10
CA ASP A 61 -0.10 13.86 4.40
C ASP A 61 0.94 14.63 5.24
N ALA A 62 2.22 14.23 5.13
CA ALA A 62 3.35 14.97 5.70
C ALA A 62 3.70 16.28 4.94
N GLY A 63 2.96 16.62 3.88
CA GLY A 63 3.09 17.88 3.13
C GLY A 63 4.09 17.86 1.97
N LEU A 64 4.61 16.70 1.58
CA LEU A 64 5.53 16.57 0.44
C LEU A 64 4.75 16.49 -0.88
N SER A 65 5.30 17.07 -1.95
CA SER A 65 4.82 16.80 -3.30
C SER A 65 5.26 15.40 -3.74
N VAL A 66 4.30 14.53 -4.01
CA VAL A 66 4.57 13.14 -4.38
C VAL A 66 4.00 12.83 -5.76
N THR A 67 4.85 12.32 -6.64
CA THR A 67 4.44 11.73 -7.91
C THR A 67 4.50 10.22 -7.79
N LEU A 68 3.36 9.55 -7.99
CA LEU A 68 3.28 8.09 -8.05
C LEU A 68 3.06 7.65 -9.50
N ALA A 69 3.88 6.71 -9.97
CA ALA A 69 3.76 6.12 -11.29
C ALA A 69 3.65 4.60 -11.18
N ASP A 70 2.63 4.02 -11.81
CA ASP A 70 2.48 2.59 -11.96
C ASP A 70 2.23 2.26 -13.45
N PRO A 71 2.85 1.18 -13.98
CA PRO A 71 2.61 0.77 -15.36
C PRO A 71 1.25 0.11 -15.58
N ALA A 72 0.56 -0.38 -14.54
CA ALA A 72 -0.78 -0.92 -14.65
C ALA A 72 -1.81 0.22 -14.71
N PRO A 73 -2.88 0.07 -15.52
CA PRO A 73 -3.97 1.04 -15.48
C PRO A 73 -4.68 0.96 -14.12
N PRO A 74 -5.33 2.05 -13.66
CA PRO A 74 -6.17 1.99 -12.48
C PRO A 74 -7.22 0.87 -12.63
N PRO A 75 -7.55 0.14 -11.54
CA PRO A 75 -8.59 -0.89 -11.58
C PRO A 75 -9.90 -0.28 -12.10
N ALA A 76 -10.54 -0.98 -13.05
CA ALA A 76 -11.75 -0.50 -13.72
C ALA A 76 -13.00 -1.11 -13.06
N GLY A 77 -13.71 -0.31 -12.27
CA GLY A 77 -14.99 -0.69 -11.65
C GLY A 77 -14.85 -1.56 -10.39
N ASP A 78 -15.98 -2.09 -9.92
CA ASP A 78 -16.00 -3.05 -8.80
C ASP A 78 -15.40 -4.37 -9.30
N ASN A 79 -14.17 -4.68 -8.89
CA ASN A 79 -13.46 -5.93 -9.20
C ASN A 79 -14.10 -7.12 -8.47
N CYS A 80 -15.36 -7.42 -8.79
CA CYS A 80 -16.22 -8.44 -8.18
C CYS A 80 -15.72 -9.89 -8.40
N GLY A 81 -14.49 -10.07 -8.90
CA GLY A 81 -13.84 -11.36 -9.14
C GLY A 81 -12.48 -11.55 -8.47
N ASP A 82 -11.88 -10.53 -7.83
CA ASP A 82 -10.65 -10.76 -7.03
C ASP A 82 -11.04 -11.34 -5.66
N LEU A 83 -10.77 -12.63 -5.47
CA LEU A 83 -11.06 -13.35 -4.23
C LEU A 83 -9.94 -13.21 -3.19
N ARG A 84 -8.87 -12.49 -3.51
CA ARG A 84 -7.76 -12.28 -2.59
C ARG A 84 -8.10 -11.18 -1.59
N SER A 85 -7.55 -11.31 -0.39
CA SER A 85 -7.58 -10.28 0.63
C SER A 85 -6.18 -10.01 1.17
N THR A 86 -5.99 -8.81 1.70
CA THR A 86 -4.76 -8.43 2.40
C THR A 86 -5.04 -8.25 3.89
N ALA A 87 -4.26 -8.94 4.73
CA ALA A 87 -4.32 -8.81 6.18
C ALA A 87 -3.46 -7.63 6.66
N PHE A 88 -4.10 -6.61 7.24
CA PHE A 88 -3.44 -5.52 7.92
C PHE A 88 -3.41 -5.81 9.43
N LEU A 89 -2.23 -6.14 9.95
CA LEU A 89 -2.04 -6.32 11.38
C LEU A 89 -2.11 -4.97 12.10
N GLU A 90 -2.24 -5.00 13.43
CA GLU A 90 -2.44 -3.82 14.27
C GLU A 90 -1.51 -2.62 13.96
N PRO A 91 -0.18 -2.77 13.77
CA PRO A 91 0.68 -1.64 13.44
C PRO A 91 0.34 -0.98 12.09
N SER A 92 0.00 -1.80 11.09
CA SER A 92 -0.38 -1.30 9.77
C SER A 92 -1.74 -0.61 9.81
N ARG A 93 -2.70 -1.15 10.58
CA ARG A 93 -4.00 -0.51 10.83
C ARG A 93 -3.81 0.89 11.45
N ARG A 94 -2.97 1.00 12.48
CA ARG A 94 -2.66 2.28 13.14
C ARG A 94 -2.02 3.28 12.20
N GLN A 95 -1.13 2.83 11.31
CA GLN A 95 -0.54 3.70 10.30
C GLN A 95 -1.61 4.23 9.34
N LEU A 96 -2.53 3.39 8.86
CA LEU A 96 -3.64 3.80 7.99
C LEU A 96 -4.61 4.75 8.70
N GLU A 97 -4.81 4.57 10.01
CA GLU A 97 -5.62 5.46 10.84
C GLU A 97 -4.96 6.82 11.03
N ALA A 98 -3.64 6.85 11.26
CA ALA A 98 -2.87 8.08 11.42
C ALA A 98 -2.92 8.99 10.17
N ILE A 99 -2.95 8.39 8.98
CA ILE A 99 -3.07 9.12 7.69
C ILE A 99 -4.53 9.25 7.21
N GLY A 100 -5.51 8.97 8.07
CA GLY A 100 -6.94 9.21 7.82
C GLY A 100 -7.63 8.24 6.86
N ILE A 101 -6.94 7.21 6.36
CA ILE A 101 -7.47 6.25 5.38
C ILE A 101 -8.39 5.21 6.03
N TRP A 102 -8.09 4.79 7.26
CA TRP A 102 -8.79 3.69 7.92
C TRP A 102 -10.32 3.89 7.99
N ASN A 103 -10.78 5.13 8.11
CA ASN A 103 -12.20 5.47 8.17
C ASN A 103 -12.98 5.05 6.92
N ALA A 104 -12.35 5.04 5.74
CA ALA A 104 -12.97 4.59 4.50
C ALA A 104 -12.93 3.07 4.32
N LEU A 105 -12.13 2.36 5.12
CA LEU A 105 -11.82 0.94 4.98
C LEU A 105 -12.50 0.09 6.06
N GLY A 106 -12.84 0.67 7.21
CA GLY A 106 -13.34 -0.06 8.37
C GLY A 106 -14.58 -0.89 8.11
N ASP A 107 -15.50 -0.41 7.26
CA ASP A 107 -16.78 -1.08 6.98
C ASP A 107 -16.62 -2.37 6.14
N VAL A 108 -15.55 -2.48 5.35
CA VAL A 108 -15.25 -3.66 4.51
C VAL A 108 -14.16 -4.54 5.13
N ALA A 109 -13.65 -4.17 6.30
CA ALA A 109 -12.58 -4.88 6.99
C ALA A 109 -13.12 -6.02 7.86
N THR A 110 -12.63 -7.24 7.65
CA THR A 110 -13.01 -8.43 8.44
C THR A 110 -11.96 -8.73 9.51
N PRO A 111 -12.33 -8.85 10.80
CA PRO A 111 -11.37 -9.10 11.88
C PRO A 111 -10.73 -10.50 11.77
N LEU A 112 -9.41 -10.57 11.98
CA LEU A 112 -8.64 -11.81 12.09
C LEU A 112 -8.61 -12.26 13.56
N GLU A 113 -9.54 -13.12 13.95
CA GLU A 113 -9.70 -13.57 15.34
C GLU A 113 -8.70 -14.66 15.73
N VAL A 114 -8.35 -15.53 14.78
CA VAL A 114 -7.49 -16.71 15.01
C VAL A 114 -6.48 -16.85 13.89
N LEU A 115 -5.21 -17.03 14.24
CA LEU A 115 -4.14 -17.45 13.34
C LEU A 115 -3.73 -18.87 13.70
N CYS A 116 -3.76 -19.80 12.75
CA CYS A 116 -3.34 -21.19 12.98
C CYS A 116 -2.10 -21.51 12.14
N VAL A 117 -1.11 -22.13 12.77
CA VAL A 117 0.06 -22.70 12.10
C VAL A 117 -0.01 -24.22 12.26
N ALA A 118 -0.08 -24.95 11.15
CA ALA A 118 -0.17 -26.41 11.13
C ALA A 118 1.07 -27.02 10.48
N ASN A 119 1.61 -28.08 11.10
CA ASN A 119 2.59 -28.95 10.47
C ASN A 119 1.86 -30.05 9.69
N CYS A 120 2.04 -30.07 8.37
CA CYS A 120 1.41 -31.04 7.48
C CYS A 120 2.44 -32.03 6.95
N MET A 121 2.08 -33.31 6.88
CA MET A 121 2.95 -34.36 6.31
C MET A 121 2.11 -35.36 5.50
N GLY A 122 2.81 -36.24 4.77
CA GLY A 122 2.21 -37.31 3.96
C GLY A 122 1.71 -36.85 2.59
N ASP A 123 1.23 -37.82 1.80
CA ASP A 123 0.53 -37.62 0.53
C ASP A 123 -0.63 -38.66 0.43
N PRO A 124 -1.91 -38.25 0.56
CA PRO A 124 -2.38 -36.87 0.72
C PRO A 124 -2.02 -36.27 2.10
N PRO A 125 -1.93 -34.93 2.21
CA PRO A 125 -1.49 -34.27 3.42
C PRO A 125 -2.50 -34.44 4.57
N TRP A 126 -2.01 -34.77 5.77
CA TRP A 126 -2.76 -34.65 7.03
C TRP A 126 -2.19 -33.51 7.89
N ILE A 127 -2.70 -33.30 9.11
CA ILE A 127 -2.11 -32.38 10.12
C ILE A 127 -1.51 -33.21 11.28
N GLU A 128 -0.21 -33.07 11.57
CA GLU A 128 0.44 -33.74 12.73
C GLU A 128 0.16 -32.97 14.02
N THR A 129 0.38 -31.67 13.92
CA THR A 129 0.36 -30.76 15.03
C THR A 129 -0.05 -29.40 14.50
N GLU A 130 -0.75 -28.66 15.34
CA GLU A 130 -1.12 -27.30 15.03
C GLU A 130 -1.03 -26.43 16.28
N ARG A 131 -0.83 -25.14 16.05
CA ARG A 131 -0.87 -24.13 17.09
C ARG A 131 -1.75 -22.97 16.63
N SER A 132 -2.81 -22.73 17.37
CA SER A 132 -3.64 -21.54 17.19
C SER A 132 -3.22 -20.43 18.14
N PHE A 133 -3.28 -19.21 17.64
CA PHE A 133 -3.13 -17.97 18.39
C PHE A 133 -4.47 -17.24 18.26
N ARG A 134 -5.11 -16.91 19.38
CA ARG A 134 -6.40 -16.19 19.38
C ARG A 134 -6.20 -14.76 19.87
N ALA A 135 -6.89 -13.82 19.26
CA ALA A 135 -6.92 -12.42 19.70
C ALA A 135 -7.38 -12.31 21.18
N ALA A 136 -8.37 -13.13 21.56
CA ALA A 136 -8.90 -13.21 22.92
C ALA A 136 -7.83 -13.57 23.97
N ASP A 137 -6.87 -14.45 23.62
CA ASP A 137 -5.80 -14.85 24.54
C ASP A 137 -4.86 -13.68 24.88
N LEU A 138 -4.80 -12.67 24.01
CA LEU A 138 -4.01 -11.46 24.16
C LEU A 138 -4.83 -10.27 24.71
N GLY A 139 -6.14 -10.45 24.91
CA GLY A 139 -7.03 -9.36 25.33
C GLY A 139 -7.19 -8.25 24.28
N ILE A 140 -6.96 -8.53 23.00
CA ILE A 140 -7.09 -7.58 21.89
C ILE A 140 -8.30 -7.94 21.02
N PRO A 141 -8.93 -6.97 20.32
CA PRO A 141 -10.16 -7.23 19.56
C PRO A 141 -9.93 -8.11 18.32
N ALA A 142 -8.76 -8.04 17.70
CA ALA A 142 -8.36 -8.87 16.57
C ALA A 142 -6.83 -8.91 16.48
N LEU A 143 -6.27 -9.95 15.83
CA LEU A 143 -4.85 -10.01 15.46
C LEU A 143 -4.52 -9.05 14.30
N GLY A 144 -5.53 -8.70 13.51
CA GLY A 144 -5.48 -7.82 12.36
C GLY A 144 -6.83 -7.77 11.65
N TRP A 145 -6.87 -7.17 10.46
CA TRP A 145 -8.08 -7.04 9.65
C TRP A 145 -7.79 -7.36 8.19
N ASN A 146 -8.59 -8.25 7.60
CA ASN A 146 -8.55 -8.58 6.19
C ASN A 146 -9.39 -7.59 5.39
N LEU A 147 -8.80 -7.03 4.34
CA LEU A 147 -9.50 -6.21 3.35
C LEU A 147 -9.51 -6.94 2.01
N PRO A 148 -10.65 -6.98 1.30
CA PRO A 148 -10.68 -7.51 -0.06
C PRO A 148 -9.77 -6.67 -0.96
N ASN A 149 -9.07 -7.32 -1.88
CA ASN A 149 -8.36 -6.60 -2.93
C ASN A 149 -9.39 -6.05 -3.93
N ALA A 150 -9.17 -4.83 -4.40
CA ALA A 150 -10.02 -4.13 -5.37
C ALA A 150 -9.28 -3.88 -6.68
#